data_AF-A0A964TH40-F1
#
_entry.id   AF-A0A964TH40-F1
#
_cell.length_a   1.000
_cell.length_b   1.000
_cell.length_c   1.000
_cell.angle_alpha   90.00
_cell.angle_beta   90.00
_cell.angle_gamma   90.00
#
_symmetry.space_group_name_H-M   'P 1'
#
loop_
_entity.id
_entity.type
_entity.pdbx_description
1 polymer ?
#
loop_
_entity_poly.entity_id
_entity_poly.type
_entity_poly.pdbx_seq_one_letter_code
_entity_poly.pdbx_strand_id
1 'polypeptide(L)'
;MPPPRDEIDAASRTNLRNPRRAAYIWAMTRILALACLLAAGPALSQEAAQALTVTASPSPEPAQEEATVRGAPEGAPAIGPVGDGTAAGSDEDLDPVAQWEADRTRIFDAADVNLQDFIYVARPLIVFADTPRQPQFMDQLAILESDMAALAARDVVVIVDSDPAAASEARRTQRPRGFALVLIEKDGRVLLRRPVPQTIRELTRTIDRSPLRQEEIRYRGRGAGLP
;
A
#
# COMPACT_ATOMS: atom_id res chain seq x y z
N MET A 1 20.94 -8.38 -25.72
CA MET A 1 20.16 -9.62 -25.65
C MET A 1 19.41 -9.59 -24.33
N PRO A 2 18.10 -9.31 -24.33
CA PRO A 2 17.29 -9.34 -23.11
C PRO A 2 17.13 -10.81 -22.64
N PRO A 3 17.04 -11.06 -21.32
CA PRO A 3 16.84 -12.42 -20.81
C PRO A 3 15.46 -12.98 -21.20
N PRO A 4 15.33 -14.32 -21.29
CA PRO A 4 14.08 -14.97 -21.65
C PRO A 4 12.99 -14.76 -20.59
N ARG A 5 11.74 -14.60 -21.06
CA ARG A 5 10.55 -14.19 -20.28
C ARG A 5 10.15 -15.19 -19.18
N ASP A 6 10.62 -16.42 -19.24
CA ASP A 6 10.17 -17.51 -18.37
C ASP A 6 10.76 -17.42 -16.94
N GLU A 7 11.82 -16.63 -16.74
CA GLU A 7 12.46 -16.46 -15.43
C GLU A 7 11.72 -15.45 -14.53
N ILE A 8 10.86 -14.61 -15.13
CA ILE A 8 10.04 -13.61 -14.40
C ILE A 8 8.85 -14.28 -13.70
N ASP A 9 8.30 -15.35 -14.29
CA ASP A 9 7.11 -16.05 -13.76
C ASP A 9 7.41 -17.02 -12.60
N ALA A 10 8.68 -17.32 -12.35
CA ALA A 10 9.09 -18.14 -11.21
C ALA A 10 9.10 -17.33 -9.89
N ALA A 11 9.39 -16.02 -9.97
CA ALA A 11 9.40 -15.13 -8.79
C ALA A 11 7.98 -14.82 -8.28
N SER A 12 6.99 -14.83 -9.17
CA SER A 12 5.59 -14.49 -8.87
C SER A 12 4.84 -15.56 -8.08
N ARG A 13 5.31 -16.82 -8.12
CA ARG A 13 4.60 -17.96 -7.51
C ARG A 13 4.79 -18.13 -6.00
N THR A 14 5.70 -17.39 -5.37
CA THR A 14 6.09 -17.66 -3.97
C THR A 14 5.31 -16.81 -2.94
N ASN A 15 4.49 -15.83 -3.36
CA ASN A 15 3.95 -14.81 -2.46
C ASN A 15 2.46 -14.97 -2.06
N LEU A 16 1.96 -16.21 -2.04
CA LEU A 16 0.57 -16.54 -1.67
C LEU A 16 0.43 -17.15 -0.25
N ARG A 17 1.38 -16.87 0.65
CA ARG A 17 1.47 -17.58 1.94
C ARG A 17 1.27 -16.71 3.18
N ASN A 18 0.42 -15.69 3.13
CA ASN A 18 0.09 -14.94 4.35
C ASN A 18 -1.43 -14.85 4.61
N PRO A 19 -1.98 -15.63 5.57
CA PRO A 19 -3.40 -15.62 5.94
C PRO A 19 -3.83 -14.35 6.71
N ARG A 20 -2.97 -13.34 6.84
CA ARG A 20 -3.26 -12.08 7.55
C ARG A 20 -3.84 -10.97 6.66
N ARG A 21 -3.94 -11.20 5.34
CA ARG A 21 -4.55 -10.27 4.35
C ARG A 21 -6.02 -9.93 4.61
N ALA A 22 -6.75 -10.75 5.38
CA ALA A 22 -8.19 -10.59 5.58
C ALA A 22 -8.59 -9.71 6.79
N ALA A 23 -7.67 -9.42 7.72
CA ALA A 23 -8.06 -8.81 9.01
C ALA A 23 -7.96 -7.28 9.05
N TYR A 24 -7.17 -6.65 8.18
CA TYR A 24 -6.90 -5.20 8.28
C TYR A 24 -7.74 -4.34 7.33
N ILE A 25 -8.21 -4.91 6.21
CA ILE A 25 -9.02 -4.21 5.19
C ILE A 25 -10.46 -3.95 5.67
N TRP A 26 -10.92 -4.63 6.74
CA TRP A 26 -12.27 -4.43 7.30
C TRP A 26 -12.33 -3.44 8.47
N ALA A 27 -11.18 -3.08 9.09
CA ALA A 27 -11.16 -2.23 10.28
C ALA A 27 -11.14 -0.72 9.97
N MET A 28 -10.70 -0.30 8.78
CA MET A 28 -10.53 1.12 8.44
C MET A 28 -11.62 1.70 7.51
N THR A 29 -12.39 0.84 6.83
CA THR A 29 -13.52 1.25 5.96
C THR A 29 -14.79 1.57 6.76
N ARG A 30 -14.82 1.31 8.07
CA ARG A 30 -15.99 1.54 8.94
C ARG A 30 -16.00 2.87 9.70
N ILE A 31 -14.91 3.66 9.66
CA ILE A 31 -14.85 4.97 10.31
C ILE A 31 -15.21 6.11 9.34
N LEU A 32 -14.95 5.95 8.04
CA LEU A 32 -15.23 6.99 7.02
C LEU A 32 -16.69 7.03 6.53
N ALA A 33 -17.53 6.04 6.85
CA ALA A 33 -18.97 6.06 6.52
C ALA A 33 -19.87 6.59 7.65
N LEU A 34 -19.34 6.92 8.84
CA LEU A 34 -20.17 7.37 9.98
C LEU A 34 -20.03 8.87 10.30
N ALA A 35 -19.19 9.62 9.58
CA ALA A 35 -18.95 11.05 9.88
C ALA A 35 -19.79 12.04 9.03
N CYS A 36 -20.62 11.57 8.09
CA CYS A 36 -21.35 12.45 7.17
C CYS A 36 -22.86 12.60 7.44
N LEU A 37 -23.39 12.05 8.53
CA LEU A 37 -24.82 12.22 8.83
C LEU A 37 -25.11 12.26 10.34
N LEU A 38 -24.87 13.39 11.01
CA LEU A 38 -25.68 13.78 12.17
C LEU A 38 -25.51 15.27 12.53
N ALA A 39 -25.95 16.15 11.65
CA ALA A 39 -26.32 17.52 12.03
C ALA A 39 -27.81 17.52 12.44
N ALA A 40 -28.10 17.23 13.72
CA ALA A 40 -29.30 17.65 14.47
C ALA A 40 -29.36 16.91 15.81
N GLY A 41 -29.18 17.62 16.94
CA GLY A 41 -29.67 17.15 18.24
C GLY A 41 -31.09 17.65 18.51
N PRO A 42 -31.61 17.60 19.75
CA PRO A 42 -31.24 16.74 20.89
C PRO A 42 -32.48 16.15 21.64
N ALA A 43 -32.20 15.43 22.74
CA ALA A 43 -33.02 15.24 23.95
C ALA A 43 -33.91 13.98 24.11
N LEU A 44 -33.94 13.56 25.39
CA LEU A 44 -34.85 12.66 26.10
C LEU A 44 -34.46 11.16 26.23
N SER A 45 -33.89 10.88 27.41
CA SER A 45 -34.42 9.97 28.44
C SER A 45 -34.44 8.45 28.24
N GLN A 46 -34.14 7.79 29.38
CA GLN A 46 -34.52 6.43 29.81
C GLN A 46 -33.43 5.35 29.61
N GLU A 47 -32.61 5.04 30.62
CA GLU A 47 -32.87 4.14 31.76
C GLU A 47 -33.42 2.76 31.36
N ALA A 48 -32.57 1.71 31.38
CA ALA A 48 -32.85 0.43 32.05
C ALA A 48 -31.83 -0.67 31.68
N ALA A 49 -31.29 -1.33 32.72
CA ALA A 49 -30.80 -2.73 32.80
C ALA A 49 -29.61 -3.12 31.88
N GLN A 50 -28.40 -3.49 32.34
CA GLN A 50 -27.93 -4.24 33.52
C GLN A 50 -28.68 -5.55 33.84
N ALA A 51 -28.11 -6.66 33.34
CA ALA A 51 -28.01 -7.97 33.99
C ALA A 51 -26.92 -8.77 33.24
N LEU A 52 -25.77 -9.16 33.85
CA LEU A 52 -25.51 -10.45 34.53
C LEU A 52 -25.99 -11.66 33.68
N THR A 53 -25.24 -12.73 33.37
CA THR A 53 -24.19 -13.44 34.14
C THR A 53 -23.65 -14.64 33.31
N VAL A 54 -22.56 -15.26 33.84
CA VAL A 54 -22.20 -16.71 33.78
C VAL A 54 -21.61 -17.23 32.46
N THR A 55 -20.31 -17.55 32.40
CA THR A 55 -19.56 -18.70 32.99
C THR A 55 -19.88 -20.04 32.32
N ALA A 56 -18.93 -20.58 31.54
CA ALA A 56 -18.50 -21.99 31.60
C ALA A 56 -17.46 -22.29 30.50
N SER A 57 -16.20 -22.35 30.91
CA SER A 57 -15.20 -23.30 30.39
C SER A 57 -15.55 -24.69 30.97
N PRO A 58 -15.24 -25.85 30.33
CA PRO A 58 -13.87 -26.33 30.33
C PRO A 58 -13.41 -27.14 29.09
N SER A 59 -12.12 -26.97 28.80
CA SER A 59 -11.04 -27.96 28.57
C SER A 59 -11.29 -29.31 27.86
N PRO A 60 -10.35 -29.76 27.00
CA PRO A 60 -10.39 -31.01 26.24
C PRO A 60 -9.61 -32.16 26.91
N GLU A 61 -9.92 -33.40 26.55
CA GLU A 61 -8.97 -34.52 26.58
C GLU A 61 -9.29 -35.59 25.51
N PRO A 62 -8.29 -36.30 24.97
CA PRO A 62 -8.38 -37.11 23.76
C PRO A 62 -8.47 -38.62 24.05
N ALA A 63 -9.07 -39.37 23.13
CA ALA A 63 -8.95 -40.83 23.09
C ALA A 63 -8.63 -41.27 21.66
N GLN A 64 -7.64 -42.17 21.62
CA GLN A 64 -6.98 -42.76 20.46
C GLN A 64 -7.87 -43.81 19.80
N GLU A 65 -7.73 -44.03 18.49
CA GLU A 65 -7.69 -45.41 17.98
C GLU A 65 -6.96 -45.48 16.62
N GLU A 66 -5.82 -46.16 16.63
CA GLU A 66 -5.13 -46.68 15.46
C GLU A 66 -5.87 -47.90 14.91
N ALA A 67 -6.05 -48.02 13.59
CA ALA A 67 -6.10 -49.33 12.93
C ALA A 67 -5.88 -49.22 11.42
N THR A 68 -4.62 -49.44 11.04
CA THR A 68 -4.12 -50.08 9.82
C THR A 68 -5.14 -50.88 9.00
N VAL A 69 -5.22 -50.62 7.68
CA VAL A 69 -5.30 -51.66 6.64
C VAL A 69 -4.65 -51.18 5.35
N ARG A 70 -3.92 -52.11 4.74
CA ARG A 70 -2.97 -52.02 3.61
C ARG A 70 -3.70 -52.40 2.30
N GLY A 71 -3.45 -51.70 1.19
CA GLY A 71 -3.83 -52.19 -0.15
C GLY A 71 -3.89 -51.14 -1.26
N ALA A 72 -2.80 -51.00 -2.02
CA ALA A 72 -2.79 -50.47 -3.40
C ALA A 72 -3.19 -51.62 -4.38
N PRO A 73 -3.55 -51.43 -5.67
CA PRO A 73 -2.81 -50.58 -6.63
C PRO A 73 -3.61 -49.83 -7.72
N GLU A 74 -2.87 -48.88 -8.34
CA GLU A 74 -2.91 -48.34 -9.72
C GLU A 74 -4.19 -48.31 -10.56
N GLY A 75 -4.44 -47.12 -11.12
CA GLY A 75 -5.22 -46.91 -12.34
C GLY A 75 -5.28 -45.42 -12.72
N ALA A 76 -4.30 -44.92 -13.48
CA ALA A 76 -4.43 -43.70 -14.29
C ALA A 76 -5.11 -44.05 -15.64
N PRO A 77 -5.42 -43.14 -16.59
CA PRO A 77 -5.63 -41.67 -16.55
C PRO A 77 -6.96 -41.22 -17.27
N ALA A 78 -7.41 -39.98 -17.07
CA ALA A 78 -8.30 -39.25 -17.99
C ALA A 78 -8.15 -37.74 -17.72
N ILE A 79 -7.49 -36.95 -18.58
CA ILE A 79 -8.03 -36.24 -19.76
C ILE A 79 -9.37 -35.54 -19.44
N GLY A 80 -9.33 -34.20 -19.41
CA GLY A 80 -10.34 -33.32 -18.83
C GLY A 80 -11.68 -33.20 -19.58
N PRO A 81 -12.51 -32.24 -19.15
CA PRO A 81 -12.97 -31.28 -20.13
C PRO A 81 -12.52 -29.85 -19.79
N VAL A 82 -12.12 -29.17 -20.85
CA VAL A 82 -12.10 -27.72 -21.03
C VAL A 82 -13.38 -27.14 -20.45
N GLY A 83 -13.26 -26.44 -19.32
CA GLY A 83 -14.23 -25.47 -18.87
C GLY A 83 -13.77 -24.11 -19.35
N ASP A 84 -14.44 -23.60 -20.38
CA ASP A 84 -14.51 -22.20 -20.75
C ASP A 84 -15.23 -21.42 -19.65
N GLY A 85 -14.59 -21.35 -18.48
CA GLY A 85 -14.96 -20.45 -17.42
C GLY A 85 -14.59 -19.03 -17.82
N THR A 86 -15.51 -18.36 -18.51
CA THR A 86 -15.66 -16.90 -18.40
C THR A 86 -15.84 -16.57 -16.91
N ALA A 87 -14.73 -16.47 -16.20
CA ALA A 87 -14.66 -15.85 -14.90
C ALA A 87 -14.48 -14.36 -15.16
N ALA A 88 -15.60 -13.64 -15.01
CA ALA A 88 -15.60 -12.22 -14.81
C ALA A 88 -14.58 -11.87 -13.71
N GLY A 89 -13.46 -11.28 -14.11
CA GLY A 89 -12.55 -10.59 -13.22
C GLY A 89 -13.16 -9.23 -12.90
N SER A 90 -13.53 -9.07 -11.64
CA SER A 90 -14.05 -7.86 -11.01
C SER A 90 -13.13 -6.65 -11.20
N ASP A 91 -13.72 -5.46 -11.32
CA ASP A 91 -13.13 -4.12 -11.54
C ASP A 91 -12.10 -3.62 -10.48
N GLU A 92 -11.13 -4.42 -10.02
CA GLU A 92 -10.21 -4.04 -8.93
C GLU A 92 -8.70 -3.99 -9.28
N ASP A 93 -8.31 -4.22 -10.55
CA ASP A 93 -6.94 -4.02 -11.02
C ASP A 93 -6.77 -2.63 -11.68
N LEU A 94 -7.06 -1.56 -10.95
CA LEU A 94 -6.79 -0.21 -11.46
C LEU A 94 -5.27 0.06 -11.40
N ASP A 95 -4.69 0.38 -12.55
CA ASP A 95 -3.30 0.87 -12.69
C ASP A 95 -2.98 1.92 -11.60
N PRO A 96 -1.95 1.70 -10.75
CA PRO A 96 -1.61 2.60 -9.65
C PRO A 96 -1.32 4.03 -10.14
N VAL A 97 -0.83 4.18 -11.37
CA VAL A 97 -0.63 5.49 -11.98
C VAL A 97 -1.96 6.17 -12.26
N ALA A 98 -2.91 5.46 -12.88
CA ALA A 98 -4.25 5.99 -13.13
C ALA A 98 -4.98 6.39 -11.83
N GLN A 99 -4.81 5.61 -10.76
CA GLN A 99 -5.37 5.95 -9.44
C GLN A 99 -4.78 7.26 -8.90
N TRP A 100 -3.47 7.45 -9.03
CA TRP A 100 -2.79 8.68 -8.60
C TRP A 100 -3.17 9.89 -9.46
N GLU A 101 -3.38 9.70 -10.76
CA GLU A 101 -3.85 10.78 -11.64
C GLU A 101 -5.27 11.22 -11.29
N ALA A 102 -6.14 10.28 -10.93
CA ALA A 102 -7.50 10.56 -10.46
C ALA A 102 -7.51 11.27 -9.10
N ASP A 103 -6.62 10.88 -8.18
CA ASP A 103 -6.44 11.51 -6.88
C ASP A 103 -4.96 11.65 -6.52
N ARG A 104 -4.42 12.87 -6.75
CA ARG A 104 -3.02 13.19 -6.46
C ARG A 104 -2.70 13.33 -4.98
N THR A 105 -3.70 13.24 -4.11
CA THR A 105 -3.52 13.26 -2.65
C THR A 105 -3.57 11.86 -2.03
N ARG A 106 -3.76 10.83 -2.86
CA ARG A 106 -3.77 9.44 -2.42
C ARG A 106 -2.40 9.01 -1.90
N ILE A 107 -2.43 8.24 -0.82
CA ILE A 107 -1.26 7.57 -0.22
C ILE A 107 -1.35 6.08 -0.56
N PHE A 108 -0.24 5.51 -1.02
CA PHE A 108 -0.13 4.10 -1.39
C PHE A 108 0.71 3.32 -0.39
N ASP A 109 0.45 2.02 -0.23
CA ASP A 109 1.37 1.11 0.45
C ASP A 109 2.43 0.60 -0.54
N ALA A 110 3.69 0.55 -0.11
CA ALA A 110 4.80 0.09 -0.94
C ALA A 110 4.71 -1.38 -1.36
N ALA A 111 3.90 -2.20 -0.67
CA ALA A 111 3.64 -3.59 -1.05
C ALA A 111 2.74 -3.72 -2.28
N ASP A 112 1.93 -2.70 -2.57
CA ASP A 112 0.88 -2.75 -3.60
C ASP A 112 1.26 -1.98 -4.87
N VAL A 113 2.42 -1.30 -4.89
CA VAL A 113 2.86 -0.47 -6.02
C VAL A 113 4.30 -0.77 -6.44
N ASN A 114 4.58 -0.62 -7.73
CA ASN A 114 5.93 -0.69 -8.28
C ASN A 114 6.47 0.72 -8.54
N LEU A 115 7.66 1.02 -8.02
CA LEU A 115 8.29 2.35 -8.19
C LEU A 115 8.60 2.67 -9.67
N GLN A 116 8.80 1.65 -10.50
CA GLN A 116 9.13 1.83 -11.92
C GLN A 116 7.96 2.42 -12.72
N ASP A 117 6.73 2.19 -12.30
CA ASP A 117 5.53 2.65 -13.00
C ASP A 117 5.41 4.17 -12.96
N PHE A 118 5.99 4.80 -11.93
CA PHE A 118 5.96 6.26 -11.75
C PHE A 118 7.10 7.01 -12.47
N ILE A 119 8.03 6.31 -13.13
CA ILE A 119 9.12 6.95 -13.86
C ILE A 119 8.55 7.81 -14.99
N TYR A 120 9.05 9.03 -15.10
CA TYR A 120 8.60 10.12 -15.97
C TYR A 120 7.17 10.65 -15.71
N VAL A 121 6.39 10.02 -14.82
CA VAL A 121 5.02 10.42 -14.48
C VAL A 121 5.00 11.27 -13.20
N ALA A 122 5.47 10.71 -12.10
CA ALA A 122 5.41 11.31 -10.76
C ALA A 122 6.75 11.16 -10.02
N ARG A 123 6.89 11.88 -8.91
CA ARG A 123 8.05 11.82 -8.00
C ARG A 123 7.67 10.97 -6.78
N PRO A 124 8.19 9.74 -6.65
CA PRO A 124 7.93 8.94 -5.47
C PRO A 124 8.56 9.53 -4.22
N LEU A 125 7.74 9.85 -3.22
CA LEU A 125 8.15 10.11 -1.85
C LEU A 125 7.83 8.89 -1.01
N ILE A 126 8.87 8.18 -0.58
CA ILE A 126 8.74 6.93 0.16
C ILE A 126 9.08 7.19 1.63
N VAL A 127 8.15 6.83 2.51
CA VAL A 127 8.32 6.87 3.96
C VAL A 127 8.49 5.46 4.48
N PHE A 128 9.71 5.12 4.89
CA PHE A 128 10.02 3.82 5.51
C PHE A 128 9.94 3.90 7.02
N ALA A 129 9.41 2.85 7.64
CA ALA A 129 9.44 2.61 9.07
C ALA A 129 9.58 1.10 9.35
N ASP A 130 9.98 0.75 10.56
CA ASP A 130 10.01 -0.66 11.01
C ASP A 130 8.66 -1.11 11.60
N THR A 131 7.84 -0.16 12.02
CA THR A 131 6.53 -0.39 12.64
C THR A 131 5.64 0.83 12.45
N PRO A 132 4.32 0.65 12.25
CA PRO A 132 3.38 1.76 12.09
C PRO A 132 3.23 2.61 13.36
N ARG A 133 3.69 2.11 14.53
CA ARG A 133 3.62 2.82 15.82
C ARG A 133 4.88 3.64 16.14
N GLN A 134 5.79 3.79 15.18
CA GLN A 134 7.02 4.56 15.38
C GLN A 134 6.70 6.07 15.40
N PRO A 135 7.19 6.85 16.39
CA PRO A 135 6.87 8.28 16.49
C PRO A 135 7.21 9.07 15.22
N GLN A 136 8.40 8.84 14.67
CA GLN A 136 8.87 9.52 13.45
C GLN A 136 7.97 9.24 12.23
N PHE A 137 7.41 8.04 12.14
CA PHE A 137 6.48 7.67 11.06
C PHE A 137 5.15 8.39 11.21
N MET A 138 4.58 8.39 12.42
CA MET A 138 3.33 9.10 12.72
C MET A 138 3.48 10.61 12.52
N ASP A 139 4.57 11.20 13.01
CA ASP A 139 4.89 12.62 12.83
C ASP A 139 4.99 12.98 11.35
N GLN A 140 5.69 12.15 10.57
CA GLN A 140 5.83 12.37 9.13
C GLN A 140 4.48 12.29 8.42
N LEU A 141 3.63 11.31 8.76
CA LEU A 141 2.32 11.16 8.13
C LEU A 141 1.41 12.35 8.45
N ALA A 142 1.37 12.80 9.70
CA ALA A 142 0.64 14.00 10.11
C ALA A 142 1.15 15.26 9.39
N ILE A 143 2.47 15.38 9.19
CA ILE A 143 3.05 16.48 8.40
C ILE A 143 2.57 16.41 6.96
N LEU A 144 2.57 15.23 6.32
CA LEU A 144 2.14 15.09 4.92
C LEU A 144 0.65 15.43 4.75
N GLU A 145 -0.20 14.93 5.64
CA GLU A 145 -1.64 15.19 5.65
C GLU A 145 -1.98 16.68 5.80
N SER A 146 -1.11 17.47 6.42
CA SER A 146 -1.35 18.90 6.64
C SER A 146 -1.44 19.74 5.35
N ASP A 147 -0.74 19.34 4.27
CA ASP A 147 -0.76 20.04 2.97
C ASP A 147 -0.34 19.12 1.81
N MET A 148 -1.12 18.07 1.57
CA MET A 148 -0.93 17.17 0.42
C MET A 148 -1.03 17.91 -0.92
N ALA A 149 -1.81 18.99 -0.98
CA ALA A 149 -1.99 19.79 -2.20
C ALA A 149 -0.68 20.43 -2.69
N ALA A 150 0.17 20.92 -1.78
CA ALA A 150 1.48 21.46 -2.14
C ALA A 150 2.42 20.41 -2.77
N LEU A 151 2.30 19.15 -2.37
CA LEU A 151 3.02 18.02 -2.96
C LEU A 151 2.43 17.64 -4.32
N ALA A 152 1.09 17.55 -4.42
CA ALA A 152 0.37 17.26 -5.66
C ALA A 152 0.69 18.24 -6.80
N ALA A 153 0.88 19.53 -6.49
CA ALA A 153 1.24 20.57 -7.46
C ALA A 153 2.62 20.35 -8.13
N ARG A 154 3.46 19.48 -7.54
CA ARG A 154 4.82 19.14 -8.02
C ARG A 154 4.90 17.71 -8.55
N ASP A 155 3.74 17.10 -8.79
CA ASP A 155 3.60 15.73 -9.28
C ASP A 155 4.26 14.73 -8.31
N VAL A 156 4.06 14.86 -7.00
CA VAL A 156 4.58 13.94 -5.99
C VAL A 156 3.54 12.87 -5.66
N VAL A 157 3.98 11.61 -5.60
CA VAL A 157 3.18 10.48 -5.10
C VAL A 157 3.75 10.04 -3.75
N VAL A 158 2.88 9.84 -2.76
CA VAL A 158 3.29 9.43 -1.41
C VAL A 158 3.09 7.93 -1.26
N ILE A 159 4.17 7.24 -0.88
CA ILE A 159 4.20 5.80 -0.69
C ILE A 159 4.71 5.52 0.73
N VAL A 160 4.01 4.67 1.47
CA VAL A 160 4.38 4.29 2.84
C VAL A 160 4.77 2.83 2.92
N ASP A 161 5.79 2.54 3.72
CA ASP A 161 6.23 1.19 4.03
C ASP A 161 6.47 1.11 5.54
N SER A 162 5.54 0.47 6.25
CA SER A 162 5.60 0.33 7.71
C SER A 162 5.87 -1.10 8.20
N ASP A 163 5.98 -2.06 7.27
CA ASP A 163 6.24 -3.47 7.58
C ASP A 163 7.52 -3.97 6.88
N PRO A 164 8.64 -4.12 7.61
CA PRO A 164 9.87 -4.65 7.04
C PRO A 164 9.74 -6.10 6.54
N ALA A 165 8.77 -6.88 7.05
CA ALA A 165 8.54 -8.26 6.64
C ALA A 165 7.81 -8.39 5.30
N ALA A 166 7.11 -7.34 4.85
CA ALA A 166 6.45 -7.32 3.54
C ALA A 166 7.46 -7.39 2.38
N ALA A 167 8.72 -7.02 2.63
CA ALA A 167 9.82 -7.08 1.66
C ALA A 167 9.48 -6.42 0.30
N SER A 168 8.85 -5.23 0.36
CA SER A 168 8.48 -4.40 -0.79
C SER A 168 9.66 -4.21 -1.76
N GLU A 169 9.36 -4.01 -3.05
CA GLU A 169 10.38 -3.70 -4.07
C GLU A 169 11.19 -2.45 -3.64
N ALA A 170 10.49 -1.43 -3.18
CA ALA A 170 11.08 -0.21 -2.64
C ALA A 170 12.12 -0.48 -1.54
N ARG A 171 11.83 -1.38 -0.59
CA ARG A 171 12.74 -1.72 0.51
C ARG A 171 13.96 -2.50 0.04
N ARG A 172 13.78 -3.41 -0.93
CA ARG A 172 14.89 -4.18 -1.53
C ARG A 172 15.87 -3.29 -2.28
N THR A 173 15.33 -2.29 -3.00
CA THR A 173 16.10 -1.36 -3.81
C THR A 173 16.75 -0.26 -2.97
N GLN A 174 15.98 0.39 -2.10
CA GLN A 174 16.48 1.53 -1.31
C GLN A 174 17.28 1.11 -0.07
N ARG A 175 17.06 -0.11 0.44
CA ARG A 175 17.71 -0.68 1.62
C ARG A 175 17.74 0.30 2.81
N PRO A 176 16.56 0.77 3.26
CA PRO A 176 16.48 1.67 4.39
C PRO A 176 16.97 0.99 5.68
N ARG A 177 17.41 1.80 6.65
CA ARG A 177 17.74 1.35 8.00
C ARG A 177 16.84 2.09 8.98
N GLY A 178 15.88 1.38 9.57
CA GLY A 178 14.88 2.00 10.43
C GLY A 178 14.01 3.01 9.67
N PHE A 179 13.69 4.12 10.32
CA PHE A 179 12.99 5.22 9.68
C PHE A 179 13.87 5.90 8.64
N ALA A 180 13.35 6.03 7.43
CA ALA A 180 14.01 6.77 6.36
C ALA A 180 12.98 7.39 5.42
N LEU A 181 13.21 8.64 5.08
CA LEU A 181 12.51 9.34 4.02
C LEU A 181 13.37 9.32 2.76
N VAL A 182 12.80 8.86 1.65
CA VAL A 182 13.47 8.84 0.35
C VAL A 182 12.59 9.54 -0.67
N LEU A 183 13.11 10.56 -1.33
CA LEU A 183 12.45 11.23 -2.45
C LEU A 183 13.20 10.87 -3.74
N ILE A 184 12.45 10.41 -4.73
CA ILE A 184 12.94 10.02 -6.04
C ILE A 184 12.39 11.02 -7.08
N GLU A 185 13.24 11.45 -7.99
CA GLU A 185 12.86 12.31 -9.13
C GLU A 185 12.13 11.51 -10.21
N LYS A 186 11.52 12.22 -11.16
CA LYS A 186 10.85 11.57 -12.31
C LYS A 186 11.80 10.77 -13.20
N ASP A 187 13.10 11.04 -13.17
CA ASP A 187 14.10 10.24 -13.89
C ASP A 187 14.52 8.97 -13.13
N GLY A 188 13.89 8.67 -11.99
CA GLY A 188 14.19 7.51 -11.15
C GLY A 188 15.41 7.69 -10.24
N ARG A 189 16.07 8.86 -10.26
CA ARG A 189 17.22 9.12 -9.37
C ARG A 189 16.77 9.55 -7.99
N VAL A 190 17.50 9.11 -6.96
CA VAL A 190 17.26 9.55 -5.59
C VAL A 190 17.68 11.01 -5.44
N LEU A 191 16.72 11.88 -5.15
CA LEU A 191 16.93 13.31 -4.92
C LEU A 191 17.31 13.62 -3.47
N LEU A 192 16.65 12.95 -2.53
CA LEU A 192 16.81 13.19 -1.10
C LEU A 192 16.73 11.87 -0.33
N ARG A 193 17.62 11.72 0.65
CA ARG A 193 17.52 10.67 1.67
C ARG A 193 17.76 11.28 3.05
N ARG A 194 16.85 11.06 3.99
CA ARG A 194 16.94 11.58 5.37
C ARG A 194 16.46 10.56 6.39
N PRO A 195 17.17 10.37 7.52
CA PRO A 195 16.74 9.49 8.60
C PRO A 195 15.86 10.21 9.64
N VAL A 196 15.24 11.33 9.26
CA VAL A 196 14.43 12.18 10.14
C VAL A 196 13.23 12.73 9.37
N PRO A 197 12.09 12.99 10.03
CA PRO A 197 10.94 13.61 9.39
C PRO A 197 11.32 14.94 8.73
N GLN A 198 10.69 15.23 7.60
CA GLN A 198 10.88 16.46 6.82
C GLN A 198 9.56 17.19 6.66
N THR A 199 9.63 18.51 6.75
CA THR A 199 8.46 19.37 6.53
C THR A 199 8.11 19.46 5.04
N ILE A 200 6.85 19.73 4.74
CA ILE A 200 6.39 19.95 3.35
C ILE A 200 7.19 21.08 2.68
N ARG A 201 7.49 22.15 3.43
CA ARG A 201 8.29 23.28 2.93
C ARG A 201 9.70 22.85 2.52
N GLU A 202 10.34 21.95 3.27
CA GLU A 202 11.67 21.44 2.93
C GLU A 202 11.65 20.51 1.72
N LEU A 203 10.63 19.65 1.62
CA LEU A 203 10.44 18.75 0.48
C LEU A 203 10.21 19.53 -0.81
N THR A 204 9.24 20.44 -0.80
CA THR A 204 8.92 21.31 -1.94
C THR A 204 10.12 22.16 -2.37
N ARG A 205 10.85 22.77 -1.42
CA ARG A 205 12.07 23.52 -1.72
C ARG A 205 13.18 22.67 -2.33
N THR A 206 13.29 21.41 -1.91
CA THR A 206 14.27 20.47 -2.48
C THR A 206 13.90 20.12 -3.92
N ILE A 207 12.62 19.84 -4.19
CA ILE A 207 12.09 19.58 -5.54
C ILE A 207 12.29 20.80 -6.44
N ASP A 208 11.90 21.99 -6.00
CA ASP A 208 11.97 23.22 -6.79
C ASP A 208 13.43 23.62 -7.14
N ARG A 209 14.42 23.09 -6.41
CA ARG A 209 15.85 23.27 -6.71
C ARG A 209 16.39 22.24 -7.71
N SER A 210 15.68 21.13 -7.96
CA SER A 210 16.21 20.08 -8.83
C SER A 210 16.33 20.54 -10.29
N PRO A 211 17.36 20.10 -11.05
CA PRO A 211 17.53 20.50 -12.45
C PRO A 211 16.33 20.13 -13.32
N LEU A 212 15.80 18.92 -13.16
CA LEU A 212 14.65 18.42 -13.91
C LEU A 212 13.41 19.30 -13.66
N ARG A 213 13.18 19.70 -12.41
CA ARG A 213 12.08 20.60 -12.07
C ARG A 213 12.25 21.99 -12.67
N GLN A 214 13.47 22.53 -12.68
CA GLN A 214 13.76 23.83 -13.30
C GLN A 214 13.52 23.80 -14.82
N GLU A 215 13.85 22.69 -15.48
CA GLU A 215 13.55 22.46 -16.88
C GLU A 215 12.04 22.43 -17.13
N GLU A 216 11.27 21.66 -16.34
CA GLU A 216 9.80 21.64 -16.43
C GLU A 216 9.19 23.05 -16.35
N ILE A 217 9.64 23.87 -15.40
CA ILE A 217 9.16 25.24 -15.22
C ILE A 217 9.53 26.11 -16.43
N ARG A 218 10.77 25.99 -16.93
CA ARG A 218 11.24 26.75 -18.10
C ARG A 218 10.44 26.40 -19.36
N TYR A 219 10.16 25.11 -19.59
CA TYR A 219 9.39 24.65 -20.75
C TYR A 219 7.90 24.99 -20.63
N ARG A 220 7.28 24.85 -19.45
CA ARG A 220 5.89 25.29 -19.22
C ARG A 220 5.74 26.79 -19.43
N GLY A 221 6.68 27.60 -18.95
CA GLY A 221 6.68 29.06 -19.14
C GLY A 221 6.80 29.49 -20.60
N ARG A 222 7.47 28.69 -21.45
CA ARG A 222 7.62 28.96 -22.89
C ARG A 222 6.35 28.61 -23.69
N GLY A 223 5.58 27.60 -23.26
CA GLY A 223 4.34 27.18 -23.92
C GLY A 223 3.16 28.13 -23.73
N ALA A 224 3.20 29.01 -22.73
CA ALA A 224 2.14 29.99 -22.44
C ALA A 224 2.30 31.32 -23.21
N GLY A 225 3.27 31.43 -24.12
CA GLY A 225 3.58 32.64 -24.87
C GLY A 225 3.92 32.37 -26.33
N LEU A 226 3.08 31.61 -27.02
CA LEU A 226 3.11 31.55 -28.48
C LEU A 226 2.11 32.58 -29.05
N PRO A 227 2.53 33.46 -29.97
CA PRO A 227 1.67 34.45 -30.62
C PRO A 227 0.61 33.81 -31.53
#